data_AF-A0A8B5W7S4-F1
#
_entry.id   AF-A0A8B5W7S4-F1
#
_cell.length_a   1.000
_cell.length_b   1.000
_cell.length_c   1.000
_cell.angle_alpha   90.00
_cell.angle_beta   90.00
_cell.angle_gamma   90.00
#
_symmetry.space_group_name_H-M   'P 1'
#
loop_
_entity.id
_entity.type
_entity.pdbx_description
1 polymer ?
#
loop_
_entity_poly.entity_id
_entity_poly.type
_entity_poly.pdbx_seq_one_letter_code
_entity_poly.pdbx_strand_id
1 'polypeptide(L)' 'MNAKYEVFKERLVNANARQLKDLINQIEFLRQNGEISESERDNLKDIANRNLEAKGENAFGRLDE' A
#
# COMPACT_ATOMS: atom_id res chain seq x y z
N MET A 1 8.71 -13.47 -9.42
CA MET A 1 8.14 -12.44 -8.51
C MET A 1 8.16 -13.02 -7.10
N ASN A 2 8.39 -12.18 -6.07
CA ASN A 2 8.44 -12.63 -4.68
C ASN A 2 7.02 -12.98 -4.21
N ALA A 3 6.80 -14.22 -3.76
CA ALA A 3 5.48 -14.68 -3.32
C ALA A 3 4.89 -13.79 -2.21
N LYS A 4 5.74 -13.24 -1.33
CA LYS A 4 5.32 -12.30 -0.28
C LYS A 4 4.79 -10.99 -0.86
N TYR A 5 5.42 -10.48 -1.91
CA TYR A 5 4.99 -9.27 -2.60
C TYR A 5 3.60 -9.45 -3.24
N GLU A 6 3.36 -10.57 -3.89
CA GLU A 6 2.06 -10.83 -4.54
C GLU A 6 0.93 -10.98 -3.52
N VAL A 7 1.16 -11.72 -2.42
CA VAL A 7 0.20 -11.83 -1.32
C VAL A 7 -0.09 -10.47 -0.68
N PHE A 8 0.94 -9.64 -0.49
CA PHE A 8 0.78 -8.31 0.10
C PHE A 8 0.01 -7.36 -0.84
N LYS A 9 0.29 -7.43 -2.14
CA LYS A 9 -0.45 -6.69 -3.17
C LYS A 9 -1.93 -7.08 -3.18
N GLU A 10 -2.24 -8.37 -3.13
CA GLU A 10 -3.62 -8.84 -3.09
C GLU A 10 -4.35 -8.35 -1.82
N ARG A 11 -3.65 -8.32 -0.68
CA ARG A 11 -4.18 -7.73 0.55
C ARG A 11 -4.48 -6.25 0.40
N LEU A 12 -3.63 -5.47 -0.27
CA LEU A 12 -3.90 -4.06 -0.54
C LEU A 12 -5.17 -3.87 -1.37
N VAL A 13 -5.37 -4.65 -2.43
CA VAL A 13 -6.56 -4.53 -3.29
C VAL A 13 -7.84 -4.87 -2.53
N ASN A 14 -7.80 -5.92 -1.69
CA ASN A 14 -8.96 -6.37 -0.93
C ASN A 14 -9.20 -5.61 0.38
N ALA A 15 -8.20 -4.87 0.88
CA ALA A 15 -8.30 -4.12 2.13
C ALA A 15 -9.30 -2.96 2.03
N ASN A 16 -9.92 -2.62 3.16
CA ASN A 16 -10.69 -1.39 3.29
C ASN A 16 -9.76 -0.19 3.56
N ALA A 17 -10.30 1.03 3.49
CA ALA A 17 -9.52 2.26 3.65
C ALA A 17 -8.70 2.33 4.95
N ARG A 18 -9.27 1.86 6.06
CA ARG A 18 -8.58 1.80 7.35
C ARG A 18 -7.40 0.83 7.31
N GLN A 19 -7.63 -0.38 6.79
CA GLN A 19 -6.59 -1.40 6.63
C GLN A 19 -5.50 -0.96 5.66
N LEU A 20 -5.84 -0.20 4.62
CA LEU A 20 -4.86 0.34 3.67
C LEU A 20 -3.85 1.27 4.35
N LYS A 21 -4.29 2.12 5.28
CA LYS A 21 -3.39 2.99 6.07
C LYS A 21 -2.41 2.15 6.90
N ASP A 22 -2.89 1.08 7.55
CA ASP A 22 -2.03 0.13 8.29
C ASP A 22 -1.07 -0.65 7.37
N LEU A 23 -1.53 -1.06 6.19
CA LEU A 23 -0.71 -1.78 5.23
C LEU A 23 0.36 -0.88 4.61
N ILE A 24 0.10 0.42 4.38
CA ILE A 24 1.12 1.37 3.92
C ILE A 24 2.30 1.44 4.89
N ASN A 25 2.04 1.46 6.19
CA ASN A 25 3.10 1.43 7.21
C ASN A 25 3.89 0.11 7.17
N GLN A 26 3.22 -1.01 6.91
CA GLN A 26 3.88 -2.30 6.75
C GLN A 26 4.78 -2.38 5.51
N ILE A 27 4.46 -1.67 4.41
CA ILE A 27 5.33 -1.62 3.23
C ILE A 27 6.73 -1.09 3.60
N GLU A 28 6.79 -0.04 4.43
CA GLU A 28 8.07 0.52 4.88
C GLU A 28 8.84 -0.48 5.75
N PHE A 29 8.14 -1.24 6.59
CA PHE A 29 8.74 -2.29 7.40
C PHE A 29 9.31 -3.43 6.54
N LEU A 30 8.57 -3.87 5.52
CA LEU A 30 9.02 -4.89 4.57
C LEU A 30 10.30 -4.44 3.84
N ARG A 31 10.37 -3.16 3.45
CA ARG A 31 11.56 -2.58 2.81
C ARG A 31 12.75 -2.51 3.78
N GLN A 32 12.52 -2.08 5.02
CA GLN A 32 13.58 -2.01 6.03
C GLN A 32 14.16 -3.38 6.39
N ASN A 33 13.32 -4.43 6.38
CA ASN A 33 13.77 -5.81 6.59
C ASN A 33 14.38 -6.46 5.36
N GLY A 34 14.45 -5.75 4.22
CA GLY A 34 14.95 -6.29 2.96
C GLY A 34 14.06 -7.38 2.35
N GLU A 35 12.78 -7.46 2.75
CA GLU A 35 11.83 -8.43 2.21
C GLU A 35 11.30 -8.03 0.82
N ILE A 36 11.34 -6.74 0.51
CA ILE A 36 10.97 -6.17 -0.79
C ILE A 36 12.01 -5.16 -1.24
N SER A 37 12.17 -5.04 -2.55
CA SER A 37 13.03 -4.05 -3.20
C SER A 37 12.42 -2.66 -3.16
N GLU A 38 13.22 -1.62 -3.41
CA GLU A 38 12.71 -0.25 -3.48
C GLU A 38 11.64 -0.07 -4.56
N SER A 39 11.83 -0.68 -5.73
CA SER A 39 10.84 -0.67 -6.80
C SER A 39 9.54 -1.39 -6.42
N GLU A 40 9.63 -2.46 -5.62
CA GLU A 40 8.45 -3.17 -5.11
C GLU A 40 7.72 -2.33 -4.06
N ARG A 41 8.45 -1.63 -3.19
CA ARG A 41 7.90 -0.68 -2.22
C ARG A 41 7.10 0.42 -2.91
N ASP A 42 7.68 1.05 -3.92
CA ASP A 42 7.01 2.13 -4.66
C ASP A 42 5.75 1.62 -5.38
N ASN A 43 5.80 0.42 -5.97
CA ASN A 43 4.63 -0.19 -6.60
C ASN A 43 3.52 -0.50 -5.58
N LEU A 44 3.85 -1.07 -4.42
CA LEU A 44 2.87 -1.34 -3.36
C LEU A 44 2.26 -0.03 -2.81
N LYS A 45 3.07 1.02 -2.63
CA LYS A 45 2.57 2.34 -2.18
C LYS A 45 1.61 2.95 -3.19
N ASP A 46 1.95 2.91 -4.48
CA ASP A 46 1.08 3.40 -5.56
C ASP A 46 -0.26 2.63 -5.58
N ILE A 47 -0.21 1.31 -5.49
CA ILE A 47 -1.42 0.47 -5.42
C ILE A 47 -2.27 0.81 -4.19
N ALA A 48 -1.65 0.97 -3.02
CA ALA A 48 -2.35 1.31 -1.79
C ALA A 48 -3.06 2.67 -1.90
N ASN A 49 -2.37 3.69 -2.42
CA ASN A 49 -2.91 5.03 -2.62
C ASN A 49 -4.09 5.02 -3.61
N ARG A 50 -3.94 4.37 -4.77
CA ARG A 50 -5.04 4.23 -5.74
C ARG A 50 -6.27 3.53 -5.14
N ASN A 51 -6.04 2.51 -4.31
CA ASN A 51 -7.14 1.82 -3.64
C ASN A 51 -7.81 2.68 -2.56
N LEU A 52 -7.05 3.51 -1.85
CA LEU A 52 -7.58 4.49 -0.89
C LEU A 52 -8.42 5.55 -1.59
N GLU A 53 -7.91 6.13 -2.69
CA GLU A 53 -8.64 7.07 -3.54
C GLU A 53 -9.92 6.46 -4.10
N ALA A 54 -9.85 5.24 -4.65
CA ALA A 54 -11.03 4.53 -5.16
C ALA A 54 -12.08 4.21 -4.09
N LYS A 55 -11.65 4.05 -2.82
CA LYS A 55 -12.52 3.80 -1.67
C LYS A 55 -12.99 5.08 -0.98
N GLY A 56 -12.65 6.26 -1.52
CA GLY A 56 -13.14 7.56 -1.05
C GLY A 56 -12.49 8.06 0.24
N GLU A 57 -11.42 7.42 0.72
CA GLU A 57 -10.63 7.88 1.86
C GLU A 57 -9.24 8.24 1.36
N ASN A 58 -8.95 9.53 1.23
CA ASN A 58 -7.60 9.96 0.94
C ASN A 58 -6.71 9.72 2.17
N ALA A 59 -5.66 8.90 2.06
CA ALA A 59 -4.66 8.74 3.13
C ALA A 59 -3.79 10.00 3.30
N PHE A 60 -3.64 10.77 2.22
CA PHE A 60 -3.06 12.11 2.24
C PHE A 60 -4.14 13.06 1.74
N GLY A 61 -4.64 13.89 2.65
CA GLY A 61 -5.80 14.75 2.43
C GLY A 61 -5.82 15.38 1.05
N ARG A 62 -6.88 15.10 0.30
CA ARG A 62 -7.37 16.07 -0.67
C ARG A 62 -7.87 17.23 0.17
N LEU A 63 -7.07 18.28 0.23
CA LEU A 63 -7.57 19.62 0.45
C LEU A 63 -8.70 19.78 -0.57
N ASP A 64 -9.93 19.89 -0.06
CA ASP A 64 -11.02 20.55 -0.77
C ASP A 64 -10.50 21.89 -1.31
N GLU A 65 -10.46 22.02 -2.63
CA GLU A 65 -10.60 23.29 -3.36
C GLU A 65 -11.32 23.00 -4.69
#